data_AF-A0A445JBE7-F1
#
_entry.id   AF-A0A445JBE7-F1
#
_cell.length_a   1.000
_cell.length_b   1.000
_cell.length_c   1.000
_cell.angle_alpha   90.00
_cell.angle_beta   90.00
_cell.angle_gamma   90.00
#
_symmetry.space_group_name_H-M   'P 1'
#
loop_
_entity.id
_entity.type
_entity.pdbx_description
1 polymer ?
#
loop_
_entity_poly.entity_id
_entity_poly.type
_entity_poly.pdbx_seq_one_letter_code
_entity_poly.pdbx_strand_id
1 'polypeptide(L)'
;MTCGGKQAGDPSKKTQWYRDGVSYWEGVKANMDGVLGGFANVNEPDITCSEDFLNILFSERFHAADARHQPLVVLGTHSLFLSPTCENQCGSC
;
A
#
# COMPACT_ATOMS: atom_id res chain seq x y z
N MET A 1 -24.65 -0.41 35.06
CA MET A 1 -23.87 0.11 33.92
C MET A 1 -22.81 -0.90 33.53
N THR A 2 -22.97 -1.63 32.43
CA THR A 2 -21.88 -2.39 31.82
C THR A 2 -21.25 -1.53 30.73
N CYS A 3 -20.00 -1.10 30.94
CA CYS A 3 -19.20 -0.42 29.92
C CYS A 3 -18.90 -1.37 28.75
N GLY A 4 -18.88 -0.80 27.54
CA GLY A 4 -19.03 -1.49 26.26
C GLY A 4 -17.96 -2.54 25.94
N GLY A 5 -18.43 -3.69 25.43
CA GLY A 5 -17.58 -4.66 24.75
C GLY A 5 -17.22 -4.17 23.35
N LYS A 6 -15.92 -4.12 23.05
CA LYS A 6 -15.37 -4.04 21.69
C LYS A 6 -16.20 -4.91 20.74
N GLN A 7 -16.72 -4.31 19.67
CA GLN A 7 -17.18 -5.07 18.50
C GLN A 7 -15.95 -5.65 17.79
N ALA A 8 -15.35 -6.70 18.36
CA ALA A 8 -14.42 -7.54 17.62
C ALA A 8 -15.29 -8.32 16.62
N GLY A 9 -15.27 -7.88 15.36
CA GLY A 9 -16.00 -8.56 14.29
C GLY A 9 -15.70 -10.06 14.29
N ASP A 10 -16.73 -10.86 14.05
CA ASP A 10 -16.67 -12.33 14.04
C ASP A 10 -15.46 -12.84 13.20
N PRO A 11 -14.47 -13.51 13.82
CA PRO A 11 -13.29 -14.04 13.13
C PRO A 11 -13.62 -15.04 12.02
N SER A 12 -14.77 -15.73 12.11
CA SER A 12 -15.21 -16.68 11.09
C SER A 12 -15.55 -15.97 9.77
N LYS A 13 -16.15 -14.77 9.85
CA LYS A 13 -16.47 -13.95 8.68
C LYS A 13 -15.21 -13.45 7.97
N LYS A 14 -14.16 -13.10 8.72
CA LYS A 14 -12.86 -12.73 8.16
C LYS A 14 -12.25 -13.90 7.39
N THR A 15 -12.28 -15.09 7.98
CA THR A 15 -11.73 -16.31 7.36
C THR A 15 -12.49 -16.66 6.07
N GLN A 16 -13.81 -16.61 6.12
CA GLN A 16 -14.68 -16.81 4.97
C GLN A 16 -14.37 -15.81 3.83
N TRP A 17 -14.25 -14.52 4.15
CA TRP A 17 -13.95 -13.46 3.18
C TRP A 17 -12.66 -13.74 2.39
N TYR A 18 -11.57 -14.10 3.08
CA TYR A 18 -10.31 -14.42 2.41
C TYR A 18 -10.39 -15.70 1.59
N ARG A 19 -11.06 -16.74 2.11
CA ARG A 19 -11.23 -17.99 1.37
C ARG A 19 -11.99 -17.77 0.07
N ASP A 20 -13.10 -17.03 0.13
CA ASP A 20 -13.92 -16.75 -1.05
C ASP A 20 -13.16 -15.90 -2.08
N GLY A 21 -12.37 -14.93 -1.61
CA GLY A 21 -11.50 -14.13 -2.48
C GLY A 21 -10.44 -14.97 -3.20
N VAL A 22 -9.80 -15.93 -2.51
CA VAL A 22 -8.84 -16.85 -3.14
C VAL A 22 -9.54 -17.72 -4.18
N SER A 23 -10.64 -18.36 -3.81
CA SER A 23 -11.39 -19.24 -4.72
C SER A 23 -11.91 -18.52 -5.96
N TYR A 24 -12.23 -17.22 -5.85
CA TYR A 24 -12.54 -16.39 -7.01
C TYR A 24 -11.34 -16.32 -7.97
N TRP A 25 -10.17 -15.91 -7.48
CA TRP A 25 -8.98 -15.72 -8.30
C TRP A 25 -8.40 -17.03 -8.87
N GLU A 26 -8.57 -18.16 -8.19
CA GLU A 26 -8.17 -19.48 -8.70
C GLU A 26 -8.88 -19.86 -10.02
N GLY A 27 -10.11 -19.38 -10.22
CA GLY A 27 -10.87 -19.61 -11.45
C GLY A 27 -10.60 -18.60 -12.57
N VAL A 28 -9.90 -17.50 -12.27
CA VAL A 28 -9.62 -16.44 -13.24
C VAL A 28 -8.43 -16.84 -14.13
N LYS A 29 -8.56 -16.63 -15.45
CA LYS A 29 -7.45 -16.89 -16.38
C LYS A 29 -6.28 -15.95 -16.10
N ALA A 30 -5.08 -16.50 -16.07
CA ALA A 30 -3.83 -15.75 -15.95
C ALA A 30 -3.46 -15.04 -17.27
N ASN A 31 -4.30 -14.09 -17.71
CA ASN A 31 -4.07 -13.23 -18.85
C ASN A 31 -4.58 -11.81 -18.56
N MET A 32 -4.25 -10.85 -19.43
CA MET A 32 -4.61 -9.44 -19.27
C MET A 32 -6.12 -9.24 -19.06
N ASP A 33 -6.94 -9.94 -19.84
CA ASP A 33 -8.40 -9.86 -19.74
C ASP A 33 -8.92 -10.39 -18.40
N GLY A 34 -8.37 -11.52 -17.92
CA GLY A 34 -8.75 -12.12 -16.64
C GLY A 34 -8.35 -11.25 -15.45
N VAL A 35 -7.12 -10.76 -15.40
CA VAL A 35 -6.65 -9.91 -14.30
C VAL A 35 -7.31 -8.54 -14.25
N LEU A 36 -7.76 -8.04 -15.41
CA LEU A 36 -8.52 -6.79 -15.53
C LEU A 36 -10.04 -7.02 -15.56
N GLY A 37 -10.53 -8.23 -15.33
CA GLY A 37 -11.96 -8.53 -15.26
C GLY A 37 -12.76 -8.20 -16.53
N GLY A 38 -12.18 -8.39 -17.72
CA GLY A 38 -12.80 -8.08 -19.01
C GLY A 38 -12.46 -6.70 -19.57
N PHE A 39 -11.63 -5.93 -18.86
CA PHE A 39 -11.27 -4.55 -19.23
C PHE A 39 -9.85 -4.45 -19.80
N ALA A 40 -9.42 -5.41 -20.65
CA ALA A 40 -8.10 -5.35 -21.27
C ALA A 40 -7.82 -4.03 -22.02
N ASN A 41 -8.87 -3.36 -22.50
CA ASN A 41 -8.79 -2.04 -23.15
C ASN A 41 -8.29 -0.91 -22.24
N VAL A 42 -8.32 -1.07 -20.91
CA VAL A 42 -7.82 -0.05 -19.97
C VAL A 42 -6.35 -0.27 -19.57
N ASN A 43 -5.71 -1.36 -20.01
CA ASN A 43 -4.32 -1.65 -19.66
C ASN A 43 -3.37 -0.49 -20.00
N GLU A 44 -3.34 -0.07 -21.27
CA GLU A 44 -2.45 0.99 -21.73
C GLU A 44 -2.66 2.33 -21.02
N PRO A 45 -3.89 2.86 -20.88
CA PRO A 45 -4.09 4.12 -20.17
C PRO A 45 -3.80 4.03 -18.66
N ASP A 46 -4.06 2.88 -18.01
CA ASP A 46 -3.74 2.66 -16.59
C ASP A 46 -2.22 2.67 -16.33
N ILE A 47 -1.46 1.95 -17.17
CA ILE A 47 0.01 1.91 -17.10
C ILE A 47 0.60 3.29 -17.41
N THR A 48 0.18 3.93 -18.50
CA THR A 48 0.73 5.23 -18.93
C THR A 48 0.50 6.31 -17.86
N CYS A 49 -0.71 6.36 -17.29
CA CYS A 49 -1.04 7.32 -16.24
C CYS A 49 -0.21 7.06 -14.96
N SER A 50 -0.03 5.79 -14.60
CA SER A 50 0.79 5.40 -13.45
C SER A 50 2.26 5.76 -13.64
N GLU A 51 2.80 5.55 -14.85
CA GLU A 51 4.17 5.92 -15.21
C GLU A 51 4.38 7.44 -15.15
N ASP A 52 3.47 8.23 -15.74
CA ASP A 52 3.52 9.69 -15.68
C ASP A 52 3.49 10.19 -14.22
N PHE A 53 2.61 9.62 -13.40
CA PHE A 53 2.51 9.96 -11.98
C PHE A 53 3.80 9.64 -11.21
N LEU A 54 4.39 8.47 -11.43
CA LEU A 54 5.65 8.08 -10.79
C LEU A 54 6.81 8.96 -11.26
N ASN A 55 6.85 9.32 -12.54
CA ASN A 55 7.88 10.20 -13.08
C ASN A 55 7.84 11.59 -12.46
N ILE A 56 6.64 12.15 -12.21
CA ILE A 56 6.49 13.40 -11.46
C ILE A 56 7.10 13.25 -10.07
N LEU A 57 6.68 12.23 -9.30
CA LEU A 57 7.19 12.00 -7.94
C LEU A 57 8.71 11.81 -7.92
N PHE A 58 9.25 11.04 -8.86
CA PHE A 58 10.68 10.79 -8.92
C PHE A 58 11.47 12.04 -9.29
N SER A 59 10.97 12.82 -10.25
CA SER A 59 11.62 14.08 -10.66
C SER A 59 11.65 15.13 -9.53
N GLU A 60 10.61 15.19 -8.69
CA GLU A 60 10.51 16.13 -7.57
C GLU A 60 11.33 15.70 -6.34
N ARG A 61 11.41 14.40 -6.09
CA ARG A 61 11.99 13.86 -4.83
C ARG A 61 13.41 13.33 -4.98
N PHE A 62 13.79 12.91 -6.18
CA PHE A 62 15.11 12.33 -6.44
C PHE A 62 15.76 13.03 -7.63
N HIS A 63 16.69 13.95 -7.37
CA HIS A 63 17.53 14.49 -8.43
C HIS A 63 18.34 13.34 -9.07
N ALA A 64 18.40 13.32 -10.41
CA ALA A 64 18.88 12.18 -11.20
C ALA A 64 20.28 11.64 -10.83
N ALA A 65 21.11 12.44 -10.15
CA ALA A 65 22.43 12.04 -9.66
C ALA A 65 22.39 11.12 -8.42
N ASP A 66 21.32 11.16 -7.62
CA ASP A 66 21.21 10.45 -6.33
C ASP A 66 20.13 9.34 -6.35
N ALA A 67 19.27 9.33 -7.37
CA ALA A 67 18.11 8.45 -7.49
C ALA A 67 18.42 6.94 -7.52
N ARG A 68 19.63 6.53 -7.93
CA ARG A 68 20.00 5.10 -8.03
C ARG A 68 20.52 4.48 -6.72
N HIS A 69 20.70 5.27 -5.66
CA HIS A 69 21.32 4.80 -4.42
C HIS A 69 20.44 4.98 -3.17
N GLN A 70 19.26 5.60 -3.31
CA GLN A 70 18.35 5.81 -2.18
C GLN A 70 17.21 4.77 -2.22
N PRO A 71 17.04 3.94 -1.17
CA PRO A 71 15.93 3.00 -1.10
C PRO A 71 14.60 3.74 -0.98
N LEU A 72 13.62 3.36 -1.80
CA LEU A 72 12.25 3.84 -1.65
C LEU A 72 11.67 3.27 -0.36
N VAL A 73 11.34 4.14 0.61
CA VAL A 73 10.66 3.74 1.83
C VAL A 73 9.19 4.17 1.75
N VAL A 74 8.28 3.22 1.99
CA VAL A 74 6.86 3.53 2.04
C VAL A 74 6.55 4.22 3.37
N LEU A 75 6.03 5.44 3.33
CA LEU A 75 5.41 6.05 4.50
C LEU A 75 4.03 5.42 4.64
N GLY A 76 3.90 4.45 5.54
CA GLY A 76 2.58 3.92 5.92
C GLY A 76 1.68 5.04 6.45
N THR A 77 0.37 4.89 6.28
CA THR A 77 -0.67 5.89 6.61
C THR A 77 -0.84 6.20 8.11
N HIS A 78 0.19 5.94 8.93
CA HIS A 78 0.24 6.27 10.36
C HIS A 78 1.45 7.12 10.77
N SER A 79 2.18 7.75 9.85
CA SER A 79 3.23 8.72 10.21
C SER A 79 2.86 10.14 9.79
N LEU A 80 1.69 10.60 10.24
CA LEU A 80 1.56 12.00 10.60
C LEU A 80 2.00 12.09 12.06
N PHE A 81 3.08 12.83 12.30
CA PHE A 81 3.72 13.15 13.58
C PHE A 81 5.02 12.40 13.90
N LEU A 82 6.09 12.78 13.22
CA LEU A 82 7.40 12.92 13.87
C LEU A 82 7.92 14.32 13.57
N SER A 83 7.49 15.29 14.38
CA SER A 83 8.24 16.54 14.55
C SER A 83 9.60 16.23 15.16
N PRO A 84 10.66 16.98 14.80
CA PRO A 84 11.98 16.79 15.37
C PRO A 84 11.98 17.40 16.78
N THR A 85 12.24 16.59 17.80
CA THR A 85 12.93 16.99 19.04
C THR A 85 12.96 15.80 19.99
N CYS A 86 14.12 15.14 20.10
CA CYS A 86 14.74 14.81 21.38
C CYS A 86 16.14 14.26 21.11
N GLU A 87 17.06 15.15 20.73
CA GLU A 87 18.48 14.87 20.84
C GLU A 87 18.92 15.36 22.24
N ASN A 88 19.61 14.49 22.98
CA ASN A 88 20.37 14.76 24.20
C ASN A 88 19.62 14.88 25.54
N GLN A 89 19.43 13.75 26.22
CA GLN A 89 19.96 13.47 27.57
C GLN A 89 19.52 12.09 28.08
N CYS A 90 20.34 11.07 27.87
CA CYS A 90 20.44 9.96 28.81
C CYS A 90 21.92 9.70 29.07
N GLY A 91 22.45 10.46 30.03
CA GLY A 91 23.76 10.24 30.62
C GLY A 91 23.59 10.03 32.11
N SER A 92 23.59 8.79 32.54
CA SER A 92 24.28 8.25 33.74
C SER A 92 23.63 6.94 34.16
N CYS A 93 24.48 5.91 34.18
CA CYS A 93 24.38 4.55 34.72
C CYS A 93 23.06 4.10 35.38
#